data_AF-A0A817XZN6-F1
#
_entry.id   AF-A0A817XZN6-F1
#
_cell.length_a   1.000
_cell.length_b   1.000
_cell.length_c   1.000
_cell.angle_alpha   90.00
_cell.angle_beta   90.00
_cell.angle_gamma   90.00
#
_symmetry.space_group_name_H-M   'P 1'
#
loop_
_entity.id
_entity.type
_entity.pdbx_description
1 polymer ?
#
loop_
_entity_poly.entity_id
_entity_poly.type
_entity_poly.pdbx_seq_one_letter_code
_entity_poly.pdbx_strand_id
1 'polypeptide(L)'
;MEVATWYLKAIDLEGKLQPVNYLNLFKMYLKVAECLENDKIYYEKAKNIVTNLTEENGPLQTARLYFKLAHHCSLYSDRDHDEALDCYLACLHIQQEALPENDLNIALTYKQIATLHNDHLSSHEISEPSFSEYLVYTSIAEFFMGKCLSIQLKTLPATHPELAKTYF
;
A
#
# COMPACT_ATOMS: atom_id res chain seq x y z
N MET A 1 12.15 17.25 -15.49
CA MET A 1 13.57 16.86 -15.38
C MET A 1 14.27 17.38 -14.13
N GLU A 2 14.21 18.67 -13.79
CA GLU A 2 14.97 19.23 -12.64
C GLU A 2 14.63 18.59 -11.29
N VAL A 3 13.35 18.30 -11.02
CA VAL A 3 12.89 17.66 -9.76
C VAL A 3 13.47 16.26 -9.57
N ALA A 4 13.55 15.44 -10.63
CA ALA A 4 14.14 14.10 -10.55
C ALA A 4 15.63 14.16 -10.16
N THR A 5 16.35 15.21 -10.58
CA THR A 5 17.76 15.38 -10.23
C THR A 5 17.99 15.61 -8.73
N TRP A 6 17.04 16.28 -8.05
CA TRP A 6 17.13 16.49 -6.60
C TRP A 6 16.93 15.18 -5.84
N TYR A 7 15.98 14.34 -6.27
CA TYR A 7 15.78 13.02 -5.67
C TYR A 7 16.96 12.09 -5.91
N LEU A 8 17.57 12.10 -7.11
CA LEU A 8 18.77 11.31 -7.39
C LEU A 8 19.96 11.72 -6.51
N LYS A 9 20.14 13.02 -6.26
CA LYS A 9 21.15 13.51 -5.29
C LYS A 9 20.82 13.06 -3.86
N ALA A 10 19.55 13.10 -3.47
CA ALA A 10 19.12 12.64 -2.15
C ALA A 10 19.35 11.13 -1.96
N ILE A 11 19.12 10.33 -2.99
CA ILE A 11 19.41 8.88 -3.00
C ILE A 11 20.90 8.60 -2.75
N ASP A 12 21.79 9.32 -3.45
CA ASP A 12 23.24 9.17 -3.26
C ASP A 12 23.69 9.56 -1.84
N LEU A 13 23.07 10.58 -1.24
CA LEU A 13 23.34 10.98 0.14
C LEU A 13 22.83 9.96 1.14
N GLU A 14 21.58 9.50 1.01
CA GLU A 14 20.95 8.53 1.90
C GLU A 14 21.67 7.18 1.88
N GLY A 15 22.15 6.73 0.71
CA GLY A 15 22.95 5.51 0.58
C GLY A 15 24.31 5.55 1.28
N LYS A 16 24.80 6.74 1.65
CA LYS A 16 26.05 6.94 2.40
C LYS A 16 25.83 7.01 3.91
N LEU A 17 24.58 7.15 4.38
CA LEU A 17 24.26 7.23 5.81
C LEU A 17 24.32 5.86 6.47
N GLN A 18 24.61 5.84 7.77
CA GLN A 18 24.57 4.65 8.60
C GLN A 18 23.81 4.93 9.91
N PRO A 19 22.71 4.21 10.23
CA PRO A 19 22.08 3.19 9.38
C PRO A 19 21.33 3.81 8.19
N VAL A 20 21.23 3.06 7.09
CA VAL A 20 20.45 3.46 5.90
C VAL A 20 18.97 3.53 6.23
N ASN A 21 18.29 4.62 5.84
CA ASN A 21 16.84 4.70 5.95
C ASN A 21 16.15 4.13 4.69
N TYR A 22 15.87 2.84 4.71
CA TYR A 22 15.21 2.13 3.60
C TYR A 22 13.85 2.73 3.21
N LEU A 23 13.12 3.30 4.17
CA LEU A 23 11.85 3.97 3.89
C LEU A 23 12.04 5.25 3.06
N ASN A 24 13.07 6.04 3.38
CA ASN A 24 13.38 7.24 2.60
C ASN A 24 13.85 6.85 1.21
N LEU A 25 14.78 5.90 1.12
CA LEU A 25 15.33 5.43 -0.15
C LEU A 25 14.24 4.90 -1.08
N PHE A 26 13.33 4.07 -0.55
CA PHE A 26 12.16 3.56 -1.25
C PHE A 26 11.27 4.69 -1.79
N LYS A 27 10.90 5.65 -0.95
CA LYS A 27 10.07 6.80 -1.36
C LYS A 27 10.74 7.64 -2.44
N MET A 28 12.06 7.85 -2.33
CA MET A 28 12.79 8.62 -3.31
C MET A 28 12.82 7.89 -4.66
N TYR A 29 13.04 6.57 -4.68
CA TYR A 29 12.98 5.80 -5.92
C TYR A 29 11.60 5.83 -6.57
N LEU A 30 10.52 5.63 -5.81
CA LEU A 30 9.17 5.79 -6.36
C LEU A 30 8.95 7.20 -6.91
N LYS A 31 9.44 8.22 -6.21
CA LYS A 31 9.26 9.60 -6.67
C LYS A 31 10.05 9.92 -7.92
N VAL A 32 11.23 9.33 -8.10
CA VAL A 32 11.98 9.41 -9.35
C VAL A 32 11.21 8.71 -10.47
N ALA A 33 10.66 7.51 -10.23
CA ALA A 33 9.84 6.80 -11.20
C ALA A 33 8.67 7.68 -11.68
N GLU A 34 7.90 8.26 -10.76
CA GLU A 34 6.80 9.19 -11.07
C GLU A 34 7.27 10.41 -11.88
N CYS A 35 8.42 11.00 -11.53
CA CYS A 35 8.94 12.19 -12.23
C CYS A 35 9.44 11.89 -13.65
N LEU A 36 9.66 10.62 -13.98
CA LEU A 36 10.19 10.15 -15.26
C LEU A 36 9.13 9.32 -16.01
N GLU A 37 7.86 9.70 -15.89
CA GLU A 37 6.74 9.04 -16.60
C GLU A 37 6.58 7.55 -16.22
N ASN A 38 6.65 7.26 -14.92
CA ASN A 38 6.60 5.91 -14.34
C ASN A 38 7.71 4.99 -14.86
N ASP A 39 8.94 5.51 -14.84
CA ASP A 39 10.13 4.76 -15.25
C ASP A 39 10.25 3.44 -14.46
N LYS A 40 10.10 2.33 -15.20
CA LYS A 40 10.11 0.97 -14.66
C LYS A 40 11.41 0.63 -13.93
N ILE A 41 12.55 1.19 -14.33
CA ILE A 41 13.85 0.90 -13.71
C ILE A 41 13.87 1.39 -12.26
N TYR A 42 13.33 2.58 -12.00
CA TYR A 42 13.30 3.12 -10.64
C TYR A 42 12.21 2.48 -9.78
N TYR A 43 11.10 2.08 -10.38
CA TYR A 43 10.11 1.24 -9.71
C TYR A 43 10.71 -0.11 -9.26
N GLU A 44 11.42 -0.80 -10.15
CA GLU A 44 12.12 -2.05 -9.80
C GLU A 44 13.17 -1.84 -8.70
N LYS A 45 13.88 -0.71 -8.70
CA LYS A 45 14.79 -0.35 -7.59
C LYS A 45 14.06 -0.19 -6.26
N ALA A 46 12.88 0.43 -6.25
CA ALA A 46 12.05 0.54 -5.06
C ALA A 46 11.58 -0.84 -4.58
N LYS A 47 11.09 -1.68 -5.50
CA LYS A 47 10.66 -3.06 -5.21
C LYS A 47 11.80 -3.91 -4.63
N ASN A 48 12.99 -3.80 -5.21
CA ASN A 48 14.19 -4.48 -4.74
C ASN A 48 14.58 -4.10 -3.29
N ILE A 49 14.22 -2.89 -2.82
CA ILE A 49 14.44 -2.57 -1.40
C ILE A 49 13.59 -3.49 -0.54
N VAL A 50 12.31 -3.64 -0.86
CA VAL A 50 11.36 -4.44 -0.08
C VAL A 50 11.75 -5.91 -0.05
N THR A 51 12.18 -6.47 -1.19
CA THR A 51 12.57 -7.89 -1.29
C THR A 51 13.89 -8.22 -0.61
N ASN A 52 14.77 -7.22 -0.41
CA ASN A 52 16.07 -7.41 0.23
C ASN A 52 16.09 -7.03 1.72
N LEU A 53 14.93 -6.67 2.31
CA LEU A 53 14.85 -6.43 3.75
C LEU A 53 15.15 -7.72 4.52
N THR A 54 15.93 -7.61 5.57
CA THR A 54 16.23 -8.72 6.48
C THR A 54 15.42 -8.59 7.77
N GLU A 55 15.48 -9.61 8.63
CA GLU A 55 14.82 -9.58 9.94
C GLU A 55 15.30 -8.39 10.81
N GLU A 56 16.52 -7.89 10.59
CA GLU A 56 17.11 -6.76 11.33
C GLU A 56 16.37 -5.43 11.12
N ASN A 57 15.66 -5.27 10.00
CA ASN A 57 14.89 -4.06 9.69
C ASN A 57 13.66 -3.89 10.59
N GLY A 58 13.25 -4.95 11.29
CA GLY A 58 12.08 -4.98 12.15
C GLY A 58 10.76 -5.12 11.37
N PRO A 59 9.81 -5.92 11.88
CA PRO A 59 8.60 -6.29 11.15
C PRO A 59 7.75 -5.08 10.73
N LEU A 60 7.63 -4.07 11.58
CA LEU A 60 6.80 -2.89 11.28
C LEU A 60 7.39 -1.99 10.18
N GLN A 61 8.72 -1.95 10.02
CA GLN A 61 9.33 -1.23 8.91
C GLN A 61 9.03 -1.93 7.58
N THR A 62 9.16 -3.26 7.57
CA THR A 62 8.83 -4.12 6.42
C THR A 62 7.36 -3.99 6.04
N ALA A 63 6.43 -4.08 6.99
CA ALA A 63 5.00 -3.89 6.75
C ALA A 63 4.70 -2.51 6.14
N ARG A 64 5.35 -1.45 6.63
CA ARG A 64 5.17 -0.09 6.11
C ARG A 64 5.64 0.06 4.67
N LEU A 65 6.70 -0.65 4.29
CA LEU A 65 7.22 -0.67 2.93
C LEU A 65 6.28 -1.43 1.98
N TYR A 66 5.81 -2.62 2.37
CA TYR A 66 4.79 -3.36 1.62
C TYR A 66 3.51 -2.53 1.41
N PHE A 67 3.01 -1.86 2.44
CA PHE A 67 1.84 -0.98 2.33
C PHE A 67 2.03 0.12 1.26
N LYS A 68 3.23 0.71 1.22
CA LYS A 68 3.53 1.78 0.26
C LYS A 68 3.73 1.28 -1.15
N LEU A 69 4.30 0.08 -1.31
CA LEU A 69 4.42 -0.58 -2.60
C LEU A 69 3.03 -0.87 -3.15
N ALA A 70 2.18 -1.52 -2.35
CA ALA A 70 0.79 -1.83 -2.70
C ALA A 70 0.00 -0.59 -3.17
N HIS A 71 0.08 0.51 -2.40
CA HIS A 71 -0.58 1.77 -2.75
C HIS A 71 -0.01 2.43 -4.02
N HIS A 72 1.26 2.18 -4.36
CA HIS A 72 1.82 2.68 -5.61
C HIS A 72 1.33 1.83 -6.79
N CYS A 73 1.35 0.49 -6.65
CA CYS A 73 0.81 -0.45 -7.64
C CYS A 73 -0.64 -0.11 -7.98
N SER A 74 -1.47 0.16 -6.96
CA SER A 74 -2.91 0.43 -7.14
C SER A 74 -3.20 1.74 -7.89
N LEU A 75 -2.26 2.69 -7.96
CA LEU A 75 -2.47 4.01 -8.54
C LEU A 75 -1.93 4.16 -9.98
N TYR A 76 -0.85 3.46 -10.31
CA TYR A 76 -0.03 3.82 -11.47
C TYR A 76 0.18 2.68 -12.47
N SER A 77 -0.37 1.51 -12.18
CA SER A 77 -0.28 0.38 -13.10
C SER A 77 -1.62 0.10 -13.74
N ASP A 78 -1.68 0.13 -15.08
CA ASP A 78 -2.80 -0.43 -15.88
C ASP A 78 -2.94 -1.95 -15.70
N ARG A 79 -2.04 -2.59 -14.95
CA ARG A 79 -2.04 -4.02 -14.62
C ARG A 79 -1.28 -4.25 -13.34
N ASP A 80 -1.96 -4.52 -12.24
CA ASP A 80 -1.55 -5.53 -11.25
C ASP A 80 -2.34 -5.31 -9.95
N HIS A 81 -3.66 -5.40 -10.06
CA HIS A 81 -4.54 -5.59 -8.89
C HIS A 81 -3.98 -6.69 -7.99
N ASP A 82 -3.48 -7.77 -8.59
CA ASP A 82 -2.89 -8.91 -7.86
C ASP A 82 -1.58 -8.54 -7.15
N GLU A 83 -0.67 -7.76 -7.76
CA GLU A 83 0.56 -7.31 -7.07
C GLU A 83 0.23 -6.39 -5.89
N ALA A 84 -0.72 -5.48 -6.07
CA ALA A 84 -1.17 -4.60 -5.00
C ALA A 84 -1.80 -5.42 -3.86
N LEU A 85 -2.64 -6.40 -4.20
CA LEU A 85 -3.29 -7.29 -3.25
C LEU A 85 -2.26 -8.13 -2.47
N ASP A 86 -1.31 -8.76 -3.15
CA ASP A 86 -0.25 -9.55 -2.53
C ASP A 86 0.57 -8.71 -1.55
N CYS A 87 0.92 -7.48 -1.93
CA CYS A 87 1.64 -6.57 -1.05
C CYS A 87 0.80 -6.13 0.16
N TYR A 88 -0.49 -5.85 -0.01
CA TYR A 88 -1.37 -5.54 1.11
C TYR A 88 -1.58 -6.73 2.04
N LEU A 89 -1.70 -7.95 1.51
CA LEU A 89 -1.83 -9.17 2.31
C LEU A 89 -0.54 -9.46 3.10
N ALA A 90 0.63 -9.28 2.48
CA ALA A 90 1.92 -9.38 3.18
C ALA A 90 2.04 -8.33 4.30
N CYS A 91 1.64 -7.08 4.02
CA CYS A 91 1.58 -6.03 5.04
C CYS A 91 0.66 -6.41 6.20
N LEU A 92 -0.56 -6.85 5.88
CA LEU A 92 -1.58 -7.22 6.86
C LEU A 92 -1.09 -8.36 7.76
N HIS A 93 -0.51 -9.40 7.18
CA HIS A 93 0.02 -10.55 7.92
C HIS A 93 1.05 -10.10 8.96
N ILE A 94 2.04 -9.30 8.54
CA ILE A 94 3.08 -8.80 9.45
C ILE A 94 2.48 -7.90 10.54
N GLN A 95 1.51 -7.05 10.20
CA GLN A 95 0.84 -6.20 11.19
C GLN A 95 0.04 -7.01 12.20
N GLN A 96 -0.64 -8.08 11.78
CA GLN A 96 -1.40 -8.96 12.68
C GLN A 96 -0.50 -9.73 13.65
N GLU A 97 0.74 -10.04 13.26
CA GLU A 97 1.72 -10.68 14.15
C GLU A 97 2.38 -9.67 15.10
N ALA A 98 2.64 -8.45 14.63
CA ALA A 98 3.45 -7.46 15.35
C ALA A 98 2.65 -6.42 16.14
N LEU A 99 1.35 -6.24 15.88
CA LEU A 99 0.51 -5.21 16.50
C LEU A 99 -0.68 -5.82 17.27
N PRO A 100 -1.25 -5.09 18.25
CA PRO A 100 -2.51 -5.49 18.88
C PRO A 100 -3.65 -5.62 17.87
N GLU A 101 -4.59 -6.53 18.12
CA GLU A 101 -5.69 -6.85 17.18
C GLU A 101 -6.54 -5.62 16.76
N ASN A 102 -6.68 -4.62 17.62
CA ASN A 102 -7.46 -3.40 17.35
C ASN A 102 -6.58 -2.21 16.92
N ASP A 103 -5.37 -2.45 16.43
CA ASP A 103 -4.49 -1.40 15.94
C ASP A 103 -5.05 -0.75 14.67
N LEU A 104 -5.00 0.58 14.60
CA LEU A 104 -5.55 1.34 13.48
C LEU A 104 -4.78 1.14 12.17
N ASN A 105 -3.53 0.69 12.21
CA ASN A 105 -2.78 0.35 10.99
C ASN A 105 -3.34 -0.91 10.32
N ILE A 106 -3.77 -1.91 11.11
CA ILE A 106 -4.47 -3.09 10.59
C ILE A 106 -5.79 -2.64 9.94
N ALA A 107 -6.56 -1.77 10.61
CA ALA A 107 -7.80 -1.23 10.07
C ALA A 107 -7.56 -0.47 8.74
N LEU A 108 -6.48 0.31 8.67
CA LEU A 108 -6.12 1.02 7.44
C LEU A 108 -5.80 0.04 6.30
N THR A 109 -5.05 -1.03 6.56
CA THR A 109 -4.73 -2.04 5.54
C THR A 109 -6.00 -2.76 5.05
N TYR A 110 -6.93 -3.11 5.95
CA TYR A 110 -8.24 -3.64 5.54
C TYR A 110 -9.01 -2.69 4.64
N LYS A 111 -9.03 -1.39 4.97
CA LYS A 111 -9.69 -0.38 4.14
C LYS A 111 -9.09 -0.33 2.73
N GLN A 112 -7.77 -0.37 2.62
CA GLN A 112 -7.10 -0.32 1.32
C GLN A 112 -7.38 -1.56 0.46
N ILE A 113 -7.43 -2.76 1.04
CA ILE A 113 -7.81 -3.97 0.30
C ILE A 113 -9.25 -3.85 -0.21
N ALA A 114 -10.18 -3.34 0.61
CA ALA A 114 -11.55 -3.10 0.18
C ALA A 114 -11.64 -2.09 -0.98
N THR A 115 -10.91 -0.97 -0.87
CA THR A 115 -10.81 0.03 -1.94
C THR A 115 -10.23 -0.57 -3.22
N LEU A 116 -9.18 -1.39 -3.13
CA LEU A 116 -8.54 -2.02 -4.29
C LEU A 116 -9.54 -2.87 -5.11
N HIS A 117 -10.38 -3.66 -4.45
CA HIS A 117 -11.40 -4.46 -5.14
C HIS A 117 -12.53 -3.62 -5.75
N ASN A 118 -12.94 -2.54 -5.07
CA ASN A 118 -13.93 -1.61 -5.62
C ASN A 118 -13.39 -0.86 -6.85
N ASP A 119 -12.14 -0.40 -6.76
CA ASP A 119 -11.48 0.32 -7.85
C ASP A 119 -11.29 -0.60 -9.06
N HIS A 120 -10.97 -1.87 -8.84
CA HIS A 120 -10.85 -2.88 -9.90
C HIS A 120 -12.15 -3.05 -10.70
N LEU A 121 -13.32 -3.05 -10.03
CA LEU A 121 -14.63 -3.08 -10.70
C LEU A 121 -14.94 -1.82 -11.51
N SER A 122 -14.39 -0.67 -11.12
CA SER A 122 -14.60 0.62 -11.80
C SER A 122 -13.58 0.90 -12.92
N SER A 123 -12.50 0.12 -12.96
CA SER A 123 -11.42 0.28 -13.92
C SER A 123 -11.83 -0.14 -15.34
N HIS A 124 -11.18 0.43 -16.35
CA HIS A 124 -11.41 0.08 -17.76
C HIS A 124 -11.02 -1.37 -18.12
N GLU A 125 -10.35 -2.09 -17.21
CA GLU A 125 -9.98 -3.49 -17.37
C GLU A 125 -11.22 -4.40 -17.35
N ILE A 126 -12.19 -4.07 -16.49
CA ILE A 126 -13.48 -4.74 -16.42
C ILE A 126 -14.55 -3.77 -16.90
N SER A 127 -14.57 -3.46 -18.20
CA SER A 127 -15.57 -2.57 -18.79
C SER A 127 -17.02 -3.07 -18.58
N GLU A 128 -17.23 -4.39 -18.44
CA GLU A 128 -18.48 -5.01 -18.01
C GLU A 128 -18.19 -6.32 -17.23
N PRO A 129 -18.19 -6.31 -15.88
CA PRO A 129 -17.98 -7.52 -15.10
C PRO A 129 -19.13 -8.50 -15.33
N SER A 130 -18.84 -9.81 -15.34
CA SER A 130 -19.91 -10.78 -15.16
C SER A 130 -20.59 -10.55 -13.80
N PHE A 131 -21.88 -10.88 -13.71
CA PHE A 131 -22.60 -10.79 -12.42
C PHE A 131 -21.90 -11.57 -11.30
N SER A 132 -21.27 -12.71 -11.63
CA SER A 132 -20.47 -13.50 -10.70
C SER A 132 -19.22 -12.78 -10.22
N GLU A 133 -18.45 -12.14 -11.10
CA GLU A 133 -17.24 -11.41 -10.71
C GLU A 133 -17.59 -10.19 -9.87
N TYR A 134 -18.61 -9.44 -10.30
CA TYR A 134 -19.14 -8.32 -9.53
C TYR A 134 -19.45 -8.76 -8.10
N LEU A 135 -20.23 -9.84 -7.93
CA LEU A 135 -20.60 -10.35 -6.62
C LEU A 135 -19.40 -10.77 -5.77
N VAL A 136 -18.39 -11.39 -6.39
CA VAL A 136 -17.16 -11.81 -5.68
C VAL A 136 -16.40 -10.58 -5.17
N TYR A 137 -16.10 -9.62 -6.04
CA TYR A 137 -15.33 -8.43 -5.67
C TYR A 137 -16.06 -7.56 -4.65
N THR A 138 -17.38 -7.34 -4.80
CA THR A 138 -18.14 -6.58 -3.80
C THR A 138 -18.20 -7.31 -2.46
N SER A 139 -18.36 -8.63 -2.45
CA SER A 139 -18.37 -9.41 -1.20
C SER A 139 -17.04 -9.33 -0.47
N ILE A 140 -15.92 -9.37 -1.19
CA ILE A 140 -14.58 -9.24 -0.60
C ILE A 140 -14.39 -7.83 -0.05
N ALA A 141 -14.77 -6.80 -0.80
CA ALA A 141 -14.69 -5.40 -0.36
C ALA A 141 -15.53 -5.16 0.92
N GLU A 142 -16.77 -5.64 0.95
CA GLU A 142 -17.66 -5.55 2.12
C GLU A 142 -17.08 -6.27 3.34
N PHE A 143 -16.51 -7.46 3.14
CA PHE A 143 -15.87 -8.23 4.21
C PHE A 143 -14.73 -7.45 4.86
N PHE A 144 -13.80 -6.92 4.06
CA PHE A 144 -12.66 -6.16 4.58
C PHE A 144 -13.07 -4.80 5.15
N MET A 145 -14.04 -4.12 4.54
CA MET A 145 -14.59 -2.89 5.08
C MET A 145 -15.24 -3.12 6.45
N GLY A 146 -15.97 -4.21 6.63
CA GLY A 146 -16.54 -4.62 7.92
C GLY A 146 -15.48 -4.86 8.99
N LYS A 147 -14.35 -5.47 8.63
CA LYS A 147 -13.20 -5.65 9.53
C LYS A 147 -12.57 -4.31 9.93
N CYS A 148 -12.37 -3.39 8.97
CA CYS A 148 -11.91 -2.03 9.23
C CYS A 148 -12.83 -1.30 10.22
N LEU A 149 -14.13 -1.27 9.92
CA LEU A 149 -15.14 -0.59 10.73
C LEU A 149 -15.21 -1.14 12.15
N SER A 150 -15.12 -2.47 12.32
CA SER A 150 -15.11 -3.12 13.63
C SER A 150 -13.96 -2.62 14.53
N ILE A 151 -12.76 -2.49 13.97
CA ILE A 151 -11.61 -1.94 14.71
C ILE A 151 -11.82 -0.45 15.01
N GLN A 152 -12.25 0.32 14.02
CA GLN A 152 -12.47 1.76 14.18
C GLN A 152 -13.52 2.06 15.26
N LEU A 153 -14.63 1.31 15.34
CA LEU A 153 -15.66 1.49 16.35
C LEU A 153 -15.19 1.16 17.78
N LYS A 154 -14.20 0.27 17.93
CA LYS A 154 -13.61 -0.06 19.24
C LYS A 154 -12.55 0.96 19.68
N THR A 155 -11.83 1.54 18.72
CA THR A 155 -10.62 2.35 19.00
C THR A 155 -10.86 3.85 18.89
N LEU A 156 -11.83 4.29 18.09
CA LEU A 156 -12.07 5.71 17.80
C LEU A 156 -13.34 6.23 18.50
N PRO A 157 -13.38 7.52 18.89
CA PRO A 157 -14.62 8.17 19.29
C PRO A 157 -15.67 8.14 18.18
N ALA A 158 -16.96 8.07 18.53
CA ALA A 158 -18.07 8.05 17.57
C ALA A 158 -18.11 9.27 16.62
N THR A 159 -17.49 10.38 17.00
CA THR A 159 -17.40 11.61 16.20
C THR A 159 -16.16 11.65 15.29
N HIS A 160 -15.36 10.59 15.25
CA HIS A 160 -14.10 10.60 14.50
C HIS A 160 -14.36 10.62 12.98
N PRO A 161 -13.74 11.55 12.21
CA PRO A 161 -13.99 11.69 10.78
C PRO A 161 -13.73 10.43 9.94
N GLU A 162 -12.79 9.57 10.36
CA GLU A 162 -12.54 8.31 9.65
C GLU A 162 -13.74 7.35 9.67
N LEU A 163 -14.59 7.38 10.70
CA LEU A 163 -15.81 6.57 10.71
C LEU A 163 -16.74 6.99 9.57
N ALA A 164 -16.89 8.30 9.34
CA ALA A 164 -17.71 8.82 8.25
C ALA A 164 -17.17 8.38 6.87
N LYS A 165 -15.85 8.32 6.70
CA LYS A 165 -15.22 7.85 5.44
C LYS A 165 -15.37 6.34 5.23
N THR A 166 -15.55 5.55 6.27
CA THR A 166 -15.74 4.10 6.16
C THR A 166 -17.20 3.75 5.87
N TYR A 167 -18.15 4.62 6.25
CA TYR A 167 -19.59 4.45 5.96
C TYR A 167 -20.01 4.90 4.55
N PHE A 168 -19.18 5.71 3.89
CA PHE A 168 -19.42 6.27 2.57
C PHE A 168 -18.55 5.55 1.54
#